data_AF-A0A0G1CR18-F1
#
_entry.id   AF-A0A0G1CR18-F1
#
_cell.length_a   1.000
_cell.length_b   1.000
_cell.length_c   1.000
_cell.angle_alpha   90.00
_cell.angle_beta   90.00
_cell.angle_gamma   90.00
#
_symmetry.space_group_name_H-M   'P 1'
#
loop_
_entity.id
_entity.type
_entity.pdbx_description
1 polymer ?
#
loop_
_entity_poly.entity_id
_entity_poly.type
_entity_poly.pdbx_seq_one_letter_code
_entity_poly.pdbx_strand_id
1 'polypeptide(L)' 'MRNLQSSQIKGLSEFLNTVAAAWFSAGVISPFFVSTENQPLVVLIAGAQITLSLFFLSVSLSLLRNVKL' A
#
# COMPACT_ATOMS: atom_id res chain seq x y z
N MET A 1 -5.20 -3.17 19.04
CA MET A 1 -4.00 -4.03 18.98
C MET A 1 -3.70 -4.79 20.28
N ARG A 2 -4.28 -4.43 21.44
CA ARG A 2 -3.92 -4.96 22.77
C ARG A 2 -4.20 -6.47 23.01
N ASN A 3 -4.86 -7.16 22.07
CA ASN A 3 -5.28 -8.57 22.18
C ASN A 3 -4.81 -9.47 21.01
N LEU A 4 -3.96 -8.98 20.09
CA LEU A 4 -3.46 -9.80 18.97
C LEU A 4 -2.14 -10.46 19.35
N GLN A 5 -1.99 -11.75 19.04
CA GLN A 5 -0.72 -12.46 19.19
C GLN A 5 0.31 -11.90 18.21
N SER A 6 1.60 -11.97 18.56
CA SER A 6 2.71 -11.48 17.71
C SER A 6 2.73 -12.10 16.31
N SER A 7 2.24 -13.34 16.15
CA SER A 7 2.07 -14.00 14.86
C SER A 7 0.97 -13.36 13.99
N GLN A 8 -0.15 -12.94 14.60
CA GLN A 8 -1.27 -12.26 13.93
C GLN A 8 -0.88 -10.82 13.53
N ILE A 9 -0.30 -10.10 14.50
CA ILE A 9 0.85 -9.20 14.34
C ILE A 9 1.48 -9.12 12.94
N LYS A 10 2.43 -10.04 12.78
CA LYS A 10 3.25 -10.24 11.60
C LYS A 10 2.43 -10.54 10.36
N GLY A 11 1.44 -11.44 10.43
CA GLY A 11 0.59 -11.78 9.29
C GLY A 11 -0.18 -10.57 8.73
N LEU A 12 -0.68 -9.69 9.62
CA LEU A 12 -1.34 -8.47 9.20
C LEU A 12 -0.37 -7.47 8.55
N SER A 13 0.85 -7.36 9.10
CA SER A 13 1.90 -6.52 8.51
C SER A 13 2.28 -7.01 7.10
N GLU A 14 2.49 -8.31 6.91
CA GLU A 14 2.82 -8.91 5.61
C GLU A 14 1.68 -8.74 4.60
N PHE A 15 0.43 -8.93 5.03
CA PHE A 15 -0.74 -8.67 4.20
C PHE A 15 -0.80 -7.21 3.73
N LEU A 16 -0.66 -6.25 4.65
CA LEU A 16 -0.68 -4.82 4.30
C LEU A 16 0.48 -4.42 3.39
N ASN A 17 1.65 -5.03 3.56
CA ASN A 17 2.77 -4.83 2.65
C ASN A 17 2.45 -5.33 1.23
N THR A 18 1.80 -6.49 1.13
CA THR A 18 1.35 -7.05 -0.16
C THR A 18 0.30 -6.15 -0.82
N VAL A 19 -0.66 -5.65 -0.04
CA VAL A 19 -1.67 -4.69 -0.53
C VAL A 19 -1.02 -3.40 -1.01
N ALA A 20 -0.03 -2.87 -0.29
CA ALA A 20 0.73 -1.70 -0.73
C ALA A 20 1.38 -1.94 -2.11
N ALA A 21 2.09 -3.06 -2.27
CA ALA A 21 2.73 -3.41 -3.54
C ALA A 21 1.73 -3.61 -4.68
N ALA A 22 0.57 -4.22 -4.39
CA ALA A 22 -0.51 -4.39 -5.37
C ALA A 22 -1.09 -3.04 -5.81
N TRP A 23 -1.33 -2.11 -4.88
CA TRP A 23 -1.86 -0.79 -5.21
C TRP A 23 -0.86 0.11 -5.93
N PHE A 24 0.43 -0.02 -5.62
CA PHE A 24 1.47 0.61 -6.42
C PHE A 24 1.44 0.08 -7.86
N SER A 25 1.40 -1.24 -8.03
CA SER A 25 1.46 -1.85 -9.36
C SER A 25 0.19 -1.59 -10.18
N ALA A 26 -0.99 -1.89 -9.62
CA ALA A 26 -2.26 -1.71 -10.32
C ALA A 26 -2.70 -0.25 -10.37
N GLY A 27 -2.57 0.51 -9.29
CA GLY A 27 -3.07 1.88 -9.20
C GLY A 27 -2.14 2.93 -9.79
N VAL A 28 -0.82 2.74 -9.68
CA VAL A 28 0.17 3.74 -10.15
C VAL A 28 0.68 3.36 -11.53
N ILE A 29 1.09 2.10 -11.74
CA ILE A 29 1.75 1.71 -12.97
C ILE A 29 0.74 1.46 -14.10
N SER A 30 -0.36 0.74 -13.84
CA SER A 30 -1.30 0.36 -14.91
C SER A 30 -1.91 1.51 -15.71
N PRO A 31 -2.26 2.69 -15.11
CA PRO A 31 -2.82 3.80 -15.87
C PRO A 31 -1.88 4.36 -16.95
N PHE A 32 -0.56 4.17 -16.83
CA PHE A 32 0.40 4.59 -17.87
C PHE A 32 0.36 3.72 -19.13
N PHE A 33 -0.29 2.56 -19.07
CA PHE A 33 -0.47 1.65 -20.21
C PHE A 33 -1.85 1.77 -20.86
N VAL A 34 -2.72 2.64 -20.34
CA VAL A 34 -4.04 2.91 -20.91
C VAL A 34 -3.95 4.18 -21.74
N SER A 35 -4.40 4.13 -23.00
CA SER A 35 -4.53 5.34 -23.83
C SER A 35 -5.68 6.20 -23.32
N THR A 36 -5.36 7.19 -22.48
CA THR A 36 -6.32 8.17 -21.97
C THR A 36 -6.10 9.52 -22.63
N GLU A 37 -7.17 10.18 -23.08
CA GLU A 37 -7.10 11.52 -23.66
C GLU A 37 -6.69 12.60 -22.63
N ASN A 38 -6.93 12.33 -21.33
CA ASN A 38 -6.70 13.27 -20.23
C ASN A 38 -5.46 12.89 -19.39
N GLN A 39 -4.27 13.20 -19.89
CA GLN A 39 -3.00 12.99 -19.16
C GLN A 39 -2.96 13.60 -17.75
N PRO A 40 -3.50 14.81 -17.48
CA PRO A 40 -3.49 15.38 -16.13
C PRO A 40 -4.26 14.54 -15.12
N LEU A 41 -5.35 13.89 -15.57
CA LEU A 41 -6.16 13.02 -14.73
C LEU A 41 -5.38 11.76 -14.34
N VAL A 42 -4.59 11.20 -15.26
CA VAL A 42 -3.73 10.03 -14.98
C VAL A 42 -2.69 10.36 -13.92
N VAL A 43 -2.04 11.52 -14.02
CA VAL A 43 -1.04 11.96 -13.03
C VAL A 43 -1.69 12.16 -11.65
N LEU A 44 -2.88 12.76 -11.60
CA LEU A 44 -3.62 12.95 -10.35
C LEU A 44 -4.00 11.61 -9.70
N ILE A 45 -4.53 10.67 -10.49
CA ILE A 45 -4.89 9.33 -10.01
C ILE A 45 -3.63 8.58 -9.54
N ALA A 46 -2.55 8.61 -10.31
CA ALA A 46 -1.28 7.98 -9.93
C ALA A 46 -0.75 8.55 -8.60
N GLY A 47 -0.80 9.87 -8.42
CA GLY A 47 -0.42 10.52 -7.15
C GLY A 47 -1.28 10.08 -5.95
N ALA A 48 -2.59 9.96 -6.14
CA ALA A 48 -3.50 9.45 -5.10
C ALA A 48 -3.17 7.98 -4.73
N GLN A 49 -2.89 7.15 -5.74
CA GLN A 49 -2.57 5.73 -5.53
C GLN A 49 -1.20 5.53 -4.89
N ILE A 50 -0.20 6.37 -5.21
CA ILE A 50 1.09 6.40 -4.51
C ILE A 50 0.86 6.71 -3.02
N THR A 51 0.05 7.73 -2.72
CA THR A 51 -0.24 8.14 -1.35
C THR A 51 -0.88 7.00 -0.56
N LEU A 52 -1.82 6.28 -1.17
CA LEU A 52 -2.49 5.15 -0.57
C LEU A 52 -1.56 3.93 -0.38
N SER A 53 -0.69 3.66 -1.34
CA SER A 53 0.36 2.63 -1.21
C SER A 53 1.31 2.94 -0.04
N LEU A 54 1.79 4.19 0.05
CA LEU A 54 2.66 4.62 1.14
C LEU A 54 1.95 4.57 2.49
N PHE A 55 0.65 4.85 2.54
CA PHE A 55 -0.15 4.70 3.75
C PHE A 55 -0.18 3.24 4.21
N PHE A 56 -0.52 2.29 3.34
CA PHE A 56 -0.54 0.87 3.69
C PHE A 56 0.83 0.35 4.11
N LEU A 57 1.90 0.77 3.41
CA LEU A 57 3.27 0.44 3.78
C LEU A 57 3.63 1.00 5.17
N SER A 58 3.27 2.25 5.45
CA SER A 58 3.54 2.89 6.74
C SER A 58 2.81 2.17 7.88
N VAL A 59 1.55 1.77 7.66
CA VAL A 59 0.80 0.97 8.64
C VAL A 59 1.44 -0.40 8.83
N SER A 60 1.85 -1.08 7.74
CA SER A 60 2.54 -2.36 7.79
C SER A 60 3.82 -2.29 8.64
N LEU A 61 4.67 -1.27 8.39
CA LEU A 61 5.91 -1.06 9.12
C LEU A 61 5.67 -0.67 10.58
N SER A 62 4.66 0.15 10.85
CA SER A 62 4.28 0.52 12.21
C SER A 62 3.81 -0.69 13.02
N LEU A 63 3.03 -1.58 12.41
CA LEU A 63 2.62 -2.84 13.03
C LEU A 63 3.82 -3.75 13.33
N LEU A 64 4.74 -3.89 12.36
CA LEU A 64 5.94 -4.71 12.54
C LEU A 64 6.87 -4.15 13.63
N ARG A 65 7.04 -2.82 13.71
CA ARG A 65 7.88 -2.17 14.73
C ARG A 65 7.39 -2.45 16.15
N ASN A 66 6.09 -2.66 16.33
CA ASN A 66 5.49 -3.00 17.62
C ASN A 66 5.65 -4.49 17.99
N VAL A 67 6.05 -5.34 17.04
CA VAL A 67 6.42 -6.73 17.29
C VAL A 67 7.91 -6.75 17.59
N LYS A 68 8.28 -6.74 18.88
CA LYS A 68 9.66 -7.03 19.29
C LYS A 68 10.02 -8.43 18.79
N LEU A 69 10.99 -8.50 17.89
CA LEU A 69 11.70 -9.73 17.52
C LEU A 69 12.35 -10.34 18.76
#